data_AF-A0A1M3KGZ4-F1
#
_entry.id   AF-A0A1M3KGZ4-F1
#
_cell.length_a   1.000
_cell.length_b   1.000
_cell.length_c   1.000
_cell.angle_alpha   90.00
_cell.angle_beta   90.00
_cell.angle_gamma   90.00
#
_symmetry.space_group_name_H-M   'P 1'
#
loop_
_entity.id
_entity.type
_entity.pdbx_description
1 polymer ?
#
loop_
_entity_poly.entity_id
_entity_poly.type
_entity_poly.pdbx_seq_one_letter_code
_entity_poly.pdbx_strand_id
1 'polypeptide(L)' 'MKKIIEKYEIYFWDTLTAAMANSRLIQKTIRIAYPIFQGIDLKKMIKAITISGFSGFATGWAIYYILLMIQN' A
#
# COMPACT_ATOMS: atom_id res chain seq x y z
N MET A 1 19.61 10.47 -18.63
CA MET A 1 18.48 10.48 -17.65
C MET A 1 18.41 9.21 -16.79
N LYS A 2 18.59 8.01 -17.34
CA LYS A 2 18.60 6.73 -16.58
C LYS A 2 19.50 6.72 -15.33
N LYS A 3 20.76 7.17 -15.47
CA LYS A 3 21.73 7.23 -14.36
C LYS A 3 21.39 8.24 -13.25
N ILE A 4 20.60 9.27 -13.56
CA ILE A 4 20.19 10.28 -12.55
C ILE A 4 19.06 9.68 -11.71
N ILE A 5 18.09 9.02 -12.37
CA ILE A 5 16.98 8.34 -11.70
C ILE A 5 17.51 7.25 -10.77
N GLU A 6 18.43 6.40 -11.22
CA GLU A 6 19.06 5.38 -10.37
C GLU A 6 19.78 6.00 -9.16
N LYS A 7 20.49 7.12 -9.35
CA LYS A 7 21.22 7.79 -8.26
C LYS A 7 20.28 8.39 -7.22
N TYR A 8 19.13 8.93 -7.64
CA TYR A 8 18.09 9.42 -6.73
C TYR A 8 17.35 8.28 -6.03
N GLU A 9 17.08 7.17 -6.73
CA GLU A 9 16.51 5.97 -6.12
C GLU A 9 17.42 5.42 -5.02
N ILE A 10 18.71 5.28 -5.32
CA ILE A 10 19.70 4.80 -4.35
C ILE A 10 19.75 5.76 -3.15
N TYR A 11 19.82 7.07 -3.37
CA TYR A 11 19.87 8.04 -2.28
C TYR A 11 18.57 8.08 -1.44
N PHE A 12 17.42 7.89 -2.10
CA PHE A 12 16.13 7.77 -1.43
C PHE A 12 16.10 6.52 -0.54
N TRP A 13 16.52 5.37 -1.06
CA TRP A 13 16.60 4.14 -0.26
C TRP A 13 17.62 4.24 0.86
N ASP A 14 18.76 4.90 0.65
CA ASP A 14 19.80 5.06 1.68
C ASP A 14 19.33 5.96 2.83
N THR A 15 18.71 7.09 2.50
CA THR A 15 18.14 8.00 3.50
C THR A 15 16.97 7.38 4.25
N LEU A 16 16.13 6.59 3.57
CA LEU A 16 14.99 5.91 4.17
C LEU A 16 15.45 4.74 5.07
N THR A 17 16.50 4.03 4.68
CA THR A 17 17.15 2.98 5.50
C THR A 17 17.84 3.58 6.72
N ALA A 18 18.54 4.71 6.56
CA ALA A 18 19.17 5.43 7.67
C ALA A 18 18.14 5.97 8.67
N ALA A 19 17.01 6.50 8.18
CA ALA A 19 15.89 6.93 9.02
C ALA A 19 15.21 5.75 9.75
N MET A 20 15.10 4.60 9.07
CA MET A 20 14.67 3.33 9.66
C MET A 20 15.60 2.87 10.79
N ALA A 21 16.91 2.99 10.61
CA ALA A 21 17.92 2.55 11.57
C ALA A 21 17.94 3.43 12.84
N ASN A 22 17.65 4.73 12.71
CA ASN A 22 17.70 5.66 13.85
C ASN A 22 16.38 5.76 14.65
N SER A 23 15.24 5.46 14.05
CA SER A 23 13.95 5.61 14.72
C SER A 23 13.46 4.30 15.36
N ARG A 24 13.48 4.26 16.71
CA ARG A 24 12.92 3.15 17.50
C ARG A 24 11.44 2.86 17.18
N LEU A 25 10.68 3.87 16.78
CA LEU A 25 9.28 3.71 16.39
C LEU A 25 9.16 2.94 15.08
N ILE A 26 9.94 3.31 14.06
CA ILE A 26 9.92 2.66 12.75
C ILE A 26 10.41 1.21 12.86
N GLN A 27 11.46 0.95 13.64
CA GLN A 27 11.92 -0.42 13.92
C GLN A 27 10.83 -1.29 14.59
N LYS A 28 10.07 -0.70 15.51
CA LYS A 28 8.98 -1.41 16.20
C LYS A 28 7.84 -1.72 15.24
N THR A 29 7.46 -0.76 14.39
CA THR A 29 6.44 -0.94 13.35
C THR A 29 6.87 -2.01 12.35
N ILE A 30 8.13 -2.00 11.92
CA ILE A 30 8.67 -3.02 11.01
C ILE A 30 8.71 -4.38 11.69
N ARG A 31 9.11 -4.48 12.97
CA ARG A 31 9.12 -5.76 13.68
C ARG A 31 7.73 -6.39 13.84
N ILE A 32 6.68 -5.57 13.91
CA ILE A 32 5.28 -6.02 13.97
C ILE A 32 4.76 -6.34 12.56
N ALA A 33 5.11 -5.52 11.58
CA ALA A 33 4.73 -5.70 10.19
C ALA A 33 5.44 -6.92 9.55
N TYR A 34 6.72 -7.13 9.86
CA TYR A 34 7.56 -8.16 9.29
C TYR A 34 6.96 -9.56 9.38
N PRO A 35 6.50 -10.08 10.53
CA PRO A 35 5.84 -11.39 10.60
C PRO A 35 4.53 -11.45 9.81
N ILE A 36 3.82 -10.33 9.62
CA ILE A 36 2.63 -10.26 8.76
C ILE A 36 3.05 -10.42 7.29
N PHE A 37 4.15 -9.80 6.87
CA PHE A 37 4.64 -9.88 5.49
C PHE A 37 5.48 -11.14 5.20
N GLN A 38 6.13 -11.75 6.19
CA GLN A 38 7.07 -12.87 6.01
C GLN A 38 6.35 -14.20 5.69
N GLY A 39 5.07 -14.34 6.08
CA GLY A 39 4.24 -15.50 5.74
C GLY A 39 3.23 -15.24 4.61
N ILE A 40 3.06 -13.99 4.19
CA ILE A 40 2.06 -13.61 3.19
C ILE A 40 2.76 -13.32 1.87
N ASP A 41 2.33 -14.03 0.85
CA ASP A 41 2.71 -13.82 -0.53
C ASP A 41 2.27 -12.39 -0.94
N LEU A 42 3.20 -11.43 -0.88
CA LEU A 42 2.94 -9.98 -0.99
C LEU A 42 2.15 -9.63 -2.27
N LYS A 43 2.40 -10.39 -3.36
CA LYS A 43 1.62 -10.32 -4.60
C LYS A 43 0.14 -10.66 -4.39
N LYS A 44 -0.17 -11.71 -3.63
CA LYS A 44 -1.56 -12.10 -3.33
C LYS A 44 -2.24 -11.08 -2.43
N MET A 45 -1.52 -10.51 -1.47
CA MET A 45 -2.05 -9.49 -0.58
C MET A 45 -2.42 -8.21 -1.35
N ILE A 46 -1.52 -7.72 -2.20
CA ILE A 46 -1.79 -6.56 -3.06
C ILE A 46 -2.98 -6.86 -3.97
N LYS A 47 -2.99 -8.03 -4.61
CA LYS A 47 -4.11 -8.45 -5.47
C LYS A 47 -5.44 -8.50 -4.72
N ALA A 48 -5.44 -9.02 -3.48
CA ALA A 48 -6.63 -9.06 -2.64
C ALA A 48 -7.11 -7.67 -2.25
N ILE A 49 -6.21 -6.75 -1.90
CA ILE A 49 -6.53 -5.34 -1.59
C ILE A 49 -7.08 -4.63 -2.82
N THR A 50 -6.50 -4.86 -4.00
CA THR A 50 -7.00 -4.26 -5.25
C THR A 50 -8.39 -4.79 -5.60
N ILE A 51 -8.62 -6.11 -5.49
CA ILE A 51 -9.93 -6.71 -5.76
C ILE A 51 -10.96 -6.23 -4.74
N SER A 52 -10.64 -6.23 -3.45
CA SER A 52 -11.58 -5.78 -2.42
C SER A 52 -11.91 -4.30 -2.58
N GLY A 53 -10.92 -3.44 -2.85
CA GLY A 53 -11.13 -2.03 -3.13
C GLY A 53 -11.99 -1.79 -4.37
N PHE A 54 -11.70 -2.48 -5.47
CA PHE A 54 -12.47 -2.33 -6.72
C PHE A 54 -13.90 -2.86 -6.57
N SER A 55 -14.08 -3.99 -5.89
CA SER A 55 -15.42 -4.56 -5.63
C SER A 55 -16.26 -3.69 -4.71
N GLY A 56 -15.67 -3.13 -3.65
CA GLY A 56 -16.34 -2.20 -2.75
C GLY A 56 -16.72 -0.90 -3.45
N PHE A 57 -15.85 -0.38 -4.30
CA PHE A 57 -16.13 0.79 -5.12
C PHE A 57 -17.28 0.55 -6.10
N ALA A 58 -17.25 -0.56 -6.84
CA ALA A 58 -18.32 -0.95 -7.76
C ALA A 58 -19.66 -1.13 -7.04
N THR A 59 -19.65 -1.76 -5.86
CA THR A 59 -20.86 -1.97 -5.05
C THR A 59 -21.41 -0.65 -4.52
N GLY A 60 -20.55 0.25 -4.01
CA GLY A 60 -20.95 1.59 -3.57
C GLY A 60 -21.54 2.42 -4.70
N TRP A 61 -20.96 2.34 -5.89
CA TRP A 61 -21.48 2.99 -7.09
C TRP A 61 -22.84 2.42 -7.51
N ALA A 62 -23.03 1.10 -7.47
CA ALA A 62 -24.31 0.46 -7.74
C ALA A 62 -25.39 0.91 -6.75
N ILE A 63 -25.08 0.95 -5.45
CA ILE A 63 -26.00 1.41 -4.40
C ILE A 63 -26.37 2.88 -4.62
N TYR A 64 -25.41 3.74 -4.97
CA TYR A 64 -25.65 5.15 -5.26
C TYR A 64 -26.69 5.34 -6.38
N TYR A 65 -26.55 4.61 -7.49
CA TYR A 65 -27.50 4.69 -8.61
C TYR A 65 -28.87 4.11 -8.27
N ILE A 66 -28.94 3.05 -7.46
CA ILE A 66 -30.21 2.50 -6.98
C ILE A 66 -30.94 3.55 -6.12
N LEU A 67 -30.24 4.20 -5.19
CA LEU A 67 -30.82 5.26 -4.37
C LEU A 67 -31.28 6.46 -5.21
N LEU A 68 -30.50 6.84 -6.22
CA LEU A 68 -30.86 7.92 -7.15
C LEU A 68 -32.12 7.60 -7.96
N MET A 69 -32.28 6.34 -8.42
CA MET A 69 -33.50 5.90 -9.12
C MET A 69 -34.72 5.83 -8.19
N ILE A 70 -34.54 5.51 -6.91
CA ILE A 70 -35.65 5.45 -5.94
C ILE A 70 -36.14 6.85 -5.57
N GLN A 71 -35.25 7.86 -5.58
CA GLN A 71 -35.60 9.24 -5.25
C GLN A 71 -36.23 10.03 -6.41
N ASN A 72 -36.22 9.49 -7.63
CA ASN A 72 -36.71 10.15 -8.85
C ASN A 72 -37.98 9.46 -9.38
#